data_AF-A0A8H4S4L8-F1
#
_entry.id   AF-A0A8H4S4L8-F1
#
_cell.length_a   1.000
_cell.length_b   1.000
_cell.length_c   1.000
_cell.angle_alpha   90.00
_cell.angle_beta   90.00
_cell.angle_gamma   90.00
#
_symmetry.space_group_name_H-M   'P 1'
#
loop_
_entity.id
_entity.type
_entity.pdbx_description
1 polymer ?
#
loop_
_entity_poly.entity_id
_entity_poly.type
_entity_poly.pdbx_seq_one_letter_code
_entity_poly.pdbx_strand_id
1 'polypeptide(L)'
;MAGQDIPEDFLRGPAPNAILNILDFERTSPPIPEYKGHFAATVDNFMTEAECKELIRLAEESTRTQLPDSTLSPPVWEQAMVNAGGGKQVMSIDTRKSGRVIFDSPKLADRILERMMPFMRECEIDRLEDKPMVTGLGPPKRGEVLHLSRLNERLRFLRYEGGDYFRPHWDGCFVTPDGLEKSLYTIHLYLNGEGGTGYGGVTTSY
;
A
#
# COMPACT_ATOMS: atom_id res chain seq x y z
N MET A 1 21.76 -3.55 13.14
CA MET A 1 20.71 -2.73 12.51
C MET A 1 20.93 -1.31 13.01
N ALA A 2 21.46 -0.39 12.21
CA ALA A 2 21.42 1.02 12.62
C ALA A 2 19.95 1.39 12.77
N GLY A 3 19.56 1.90 13.94
CA GLY A 3 18.23 2.47 14.12
C GLY A 3 18.11 3.62 13.13
N GLN A 4 17.27 3.45 12.12
CA GLN A 4 16.94 4.55 11.22
C GLN A 4 16.15 5.57 12.01
N ASP A 5 16.64 6.81 11.98
CA ASP A 5 16.09 7.90 12.76
C ASP A 5 14.83 8.43 12.06
N ILE A 6 13.72 7.72 12.26
CA ILE A 6 12.38 8.18 11.88
C ILE A 6 12.03 9.31 12.85
N PRO A 7 11.82 10.55 12.37
CA PRO A 7 11.55 11.68 13.26
C PRO A 7 10.40 11.37 14.21
N GLU A 8 10.52 11.76 15.47
CA GLU A 8 9.59 11.27 16.48
C GLU A 8 8.15 11.71 16.22
N ASP A 9 7.93 12.90 15.67
CA ASP A 9 6.64 13.47 15.30
C ASP A 9 6.10 13.03 13.93
N PHE A 10 6.94 12.41 13.09
CA PHE A 10 6.59 12.05 11.72
C PHE A 10 5.37 11.12 11.66
N LEU A 11 4.36 11.48 10.86
CA LEU A 11 3.08 10.76 10.72
C LEU A 11 2.31 10.53 12.03
N ARG A 12 2.61 11.27 13.10
CA ARG A 12 1.78 11.25 14.32
C ARG A 12 0.60 12.19 14.17
N GLY A 13 -0.52 11.82 14.80
CA GLY A 13 -1.75 12.62 14.80
C GLY A 13 -2.60 12.45 13.52
N PRO A 14 -3.77 13.12 13.49
CA PRO A 14 -4.73 12.97 12.40
C PRO A 14 -4.25 13.62 11.09
N ALA A 15 -4.90 13.27 9.98
CA ALA A 15 -4.80 13.99 8.72
C ALA A 15 -6.00 14.96 8.60
N PRO A 16 -5.90 16.20 9.11
CA PRO A 16 -7.06 17.08 9.29
C PRO A 16 -7.71 17.53 7.96
N ASN A 17 -6.96 17.53 6.87
CA ASN A 17 -7.44 17.92 5.54
C ASN A 17 -7.85 16.72 4.69
N ALA A 18 -7.81 15.51 5.26
CA ALA A 18 -8.06 14.30 4.52
C ALA A 18 -9.55 14.13 4.21
N ILE A 19 -9.86 13.67 3.00
CA ILE A 19 -11.22 13.48 2.51
C ILE A 19 -11.38 12.04 2.05
N LEU A 20 -12.26 11.30 2.72
CA LEU A 20 -12.63 9.95 2.32
C LEU A 20 -13.68 9.99 1.22
N ASN A 21 -13.43 9.27 0.12
CA ASN A 21 -14.41 9.01 -0.92
C ASN A 21 -14.55 7.49 -1.10
N ILE A 22 -15.69 6.94 -0.70
CA ILE A 22 -16.03 5.53 -0.97
C ILE A 22 -16.60 5.46 -2.40
N LEU A 23 -16.05 4.56 -3.21
CA LEU A 23 -16.43 4.42 -4.62
C LEU A 23 -17.74 3.64 -4.75
N ASP A 24 -18.69 4.23 -5.47
CA ASP A 24 -19.84 3.52 -6.02
C ASP A 24 -19.58 3.27 -7.51
N PHE A 25 -19.17 2.05 -7.84
CA PHE A 25 -18.81 1.64 -9.20
C PHE A 25 -19.96 1.76 -10.19
N GLU A 26 -21.22 1.70 -9.75
CA GLU A 26 -22.38 1.90 -10.63
C GLU A 26 -22.56 3.39 -11.00
N ARG A 27 -21.88 4.29 -10.28
CA ARG A 27 -21.99 5.75 -10.42
C ARG A 27 -20.67 6.42 -10.80
N THR A 28 -19.61 5.66 -11.08
CA THR A 28 -18.39 6.21 -11.68
C THR A 28 -18.65 6.73 -13.10
N SER A 29 -17.70 7.46 -13.67
CA SER A 29 -17.77 7.95 -15.05
C SER A 29 -16.55 7.48 -15.86
N PRO A 30 -16.69 6.49 -16.76
CA PRO A 30 -17.91 5.73 -17.03
C PRO A 30 -18.31 4.80 -15.87
N PRO A 31 -19.58 4.37 -15.78
CA PRO A 31 -20.00 3.34 -14.82
C PRO A 31 -19.28 2.02 -15.09
N ILE A 32 -18.99 1.27 -14.02
CA ILE A 32 -18.34 -0.05 -14.07
C ILE A 32 -19.18 -1.07 -13.27
N PRO A 33 -20.38 -1.44 -13.76
CA PRO A 33 -21.35 -2.25 -13.01
C PRO A 33 -20.86 -3.66 -12.67
N GLU A 34 -19.82 -4.17 -13.34
CA GLU A 34 -19.17 -5.45 -13.04
C GLU A 34 -18.63 -5.49 -11.60
N TYR A 35 -18.30 -4.33 -11.04
CA TYR A 35 -17.83 -4.15 -9.68
C TYR A 35 -18.94 -3.81 -8.67
N LYS A 36 -20.20 -3.99 -9.02
CA LYS A 36 -21.31 -3.83 -8.08
C LYS A 36 -21.06 -4.65 -6.81
N GLY A 37 -21.19 -4.00 -5.65
CA GLY A 37 -20.99 -4.61 -4.33
C GLY A 37 -19.51 -4.88 -3.96
N HIS A 38 -18.55 -4.52 -4.81
CA HIS A 38 -17.13 -4.50 -4.43
C HIS A 38 -16.80 -3.21 -3.69
N PHE A 39 -15.72 -3.26 -2.91
CA PHE A 39 -15.27 -2.13 -2.09
C PHE A 39 -13.98 -1.53 -2.63
N ALA A 40 -13.97 -0.21 -2.79
CA ALA A 40 -12.77 0.60 -2.93
C ALA A 40 -13.05 1.99 -2.36
N ALA A 41 -12.00 2.67 -1.89
CA ALA A 41 -12.09 4.04 -1.41
C ALA A 41 -10.79 4.79 -1.71
N THR A 42 -10.88 6.12 -1.83
CA THR A 42 -9.72 7.02 -1.84
C THR A 42 -9.74 7.90 -0.59
N VAL A 43 -8.56 8.26 -0.11
CA VAL A 43 -8.39 9.26 0.94
C VAL A 43 -7.48 10.35 0.39
N ASP A 44 -8.08 11.45 -0.06
CA ASP A 44 -7.33 12.59 -0.60
C ASP A 44 -6.68 13.36 0.55
N ASN A 45 -5.53 13.99 0.31
CA ASN A 45 -4.79 14.79 1.30
C ASN A 45 -4.45 14.03 2.61
N PHE A 46 -4.24 12.72 2.54
CA PHE A 46 -3.84 11.89 3.68
C PHE A 46 -2.46 12.28 4.27
N MET A 47 -1.54 12.71 3.41
CA MET A 47 -0.22 13.22 3.76
C MET A 47 0.00 14.57 3.08
N THR A 48 0.74 15.46 3.75
CA THR A 48 1.27 16.67 3.14
C THR A 48 2.40 16.34 2.17
N GLU A 49 2.70 17.27 1.25
CA GLU A 49 3.84 17.11 0.34
C GLU A 49 5.17 16.89 1.07
N ALA A 50 5.37 17.60 2.19
CA ALA A 50 6.55 17.44 3.04
C ALA A 50 6.62 16.03 3.66
N GLU A 51 5.49 15.50 4.11
CA GLU A 51 5.43 14.15 4.67
C GLU A 51 5.69 13.07 3.59
N CYS A 52 5.15 13.25 2.39
CA CYS A 52 5.42 12.36 1.26
C CYS A 52 6.92 12.35 0.90
N LYS A 53 7.55 13.53 0.81
CA LYS A 53 8.99 13.68 0.54
C LYS A 53 9.83 13.01 1.63
N GLU A 54 9.45 13.19 2.89
CA GLU A 54 10.16 12.57 4.01
C GLU A 54 10.00 11.04 4.01
N LEU A 55 8.81 10.53 3.68
CA LEU A 55 8.59 9.08 3.58
C LEU A 55 9.46 8.45 2.48
N ILE A 56 9.59 9.12 1.33
CA ILE A 56 10.48 8.70 0.24
C ILE A 56 11.94 8.75 0.71
N ARG A 57 12.36 9.84 1.36
CA ARG A 57 13.73 9.99 1.88
C ARG A 57 14.08 8.86 2.86
N LEU A 58 13.18 8.51 3.77
CA LEU A 58 13.36 7.41 4.72
C LEU A 58 13.51 6.06 4.01
N ALA A 59 12.71 5.79 2.98
CA ALA A 59 12.83 4.58 2.18
C ALA A 59 14.16 4.53 1.41
N GLU A 60 14.56 5.63 0.78
CA GLU A 60 15.83 5.71 0.05
C GLU A 60 17.04 5.56 0.99
N GLU A 61 17.00 6.18 2.16
CA GLU A 61 18.00 5.99 3.23
C GLU A 61 18.09 4.53 3.66
N SER A 62 16.97 3.79 3.63
CA SER A 62 16.97 2.39 4.04
C SER A 62 17.77 1.47 3.13
N THR A 63 18.14 1.95 1.95
CA THR A 63 18.97 1.22 0.98
C THR A 63 20.47 1.50 1.14
N ARG A 64 20.84 2.53 1.90
CA ARG A 64 22.26 2.87 2.12
C ARG A 64 22.90 1.88 3.08
N THR A 65 24.03 1.30 2.67
CA THR A 65 24.83 0.43 3.55
C THR A 65 25.59 1.25 4.59
N GLN A 66 26.08 0.61 5.66
CA GLN A 66 26.90 1.26 6.70
C GLN A 66 28.38 1.41 6.32
N LEU A 67 28.74 1.20 5.05
CA LEU A 67 30.14 1.33 4.63
C LEU A 67 30.56 2.81 4.60
N PRO A 68 31.82 3.16 4.93
CA PRO A 68 32.29 4.55 4.95
C PRO A 68 32.08 5.32 3.63
N ASP A 69 32.06 4.60 2.50
CA ASP A 69 31.87 5.14 1.14
C ASP A 69 30.39 5.17 0.70
N SER A 70 29.51 4.60 1.52
CA SER A 70 28.07 4.45 1.21
C SER A 70 27.27 5.73 1.39
N THR A 71 27.72 6.66 2.23
CA THR A 71 27.09 7.98 2.38
C THR A 71 27.22 8.86 1.13
N LEU A 72 28.14 8.50 0.21
CA LEU A 72 28.32 9.12 -1.11
C LEU A 72 27.59 8.36 -2.23
N SER A 73 27.03 7.18 -1.95
CA SER A 73 26.35 6.36 -2.94
C SER A 73 24.86 6.75 -3.06
N PRO A 74 24.32 6.83 -4.29
CA PRO A 74 22.90 7.12 -4.50
C PRO A 74 22.02 5.98 -3.95
N PRO A 75 20.77 6.26 -3.56
CA PRO A 75 19.85 5.22 -3.11
C PRO A 75 19.57 4.20 -4.21
N VAL A 76 19.40 2.94 -3.82
CA VAL A 76 19.26 1.82 -4.76
C VAL A 76 17.78 1.47 -4.92
N TRP A 77 17.23 1.77 -6.09
CA TRP A 77 15.91 1.29 -6.51
C TRP A 77 16.09 0.00 -7.33
N GLU A 78 15.88 -1.16 -6.71
CA GLU A 78 16.03 -2.44 -7.38
C GLU A 78 14.88 -2.69 -8.37
N GLN A 79 15.12 -3.49 -9.40
CA GLN A 79 14.04 -3.88 -10.30
C GLN A 79 13.00 -4.73 -9.56
N ALA A 80 11.74 -4.31 -9.62
CA ALA A 80 10.65 -4.98 -8.93
C ALA A 80 10.32 -6.34 -9.57
N MET A 81 10.42 -7.41 -8.78
CA MET A 81 10.02 -8.75 -9.20
C MET A 81 8.50 -8.98 -9.06
N VAL A 82 7.97 -9.96 -9.81
CA VAL A 82 6.58 -10.40 -9.76
C VAL A 82 6.45 -11.60 -8.82
N ASN A 83 5.38 -11.65 -8.02
CA ASN A 83 5.05 -12.82 -7.20
C ASN A 83 4.51 -13.94 -8.10
N ALA A 84 5.21 -15.08 -8.16
CA ALA A 84 4.81 -16.25 -8.95
C ALA A 84 4.06 -17.31 -8.13
N GLY A 85 3.63 -16.97 -6.91
CA GLY A 85 2.99 -17.88 -5.96
C GLY A 85 4.00 -18.71 -5.14
N GLY A 86 3.54 -19.26 -4.01
CA GLY A 86 4.37 -20.12 -3.14
C GLY A 86 5.64 -19.47 -2.58
N GLY A 87 5.63 -18.15 -2.38
CA GLY A 87 6.80 -17.38 -1.92
C GLY A 87 7.88 -17.15 -2.98
N LYS A 88 7.68 -17.59 -4.23
CA LYS A 88 8.65 -17.38 -5.31
C LYS A 88 8.45 -16.02 -5.97
N GLN A 89 9.55 -15.32 -6.23
CA GLN A 89 9.59 -14.10 -7.02
C GLN A 89 10.34 -14.36 -8.33
N VAL A 90 9.78 -13.89 -9.44
CA VAL A 90 10.36 -14.07 -10.77
C VAL A 90 10.53 -12.70 -11.42
N MET A 91 11.66 -12.52 -12.10
CA MET A 91 11.87 -11.37 -12.97
C MET A 91 11.03 -11.57 -14.23
N SER A 92 9.97 -10.77 -14.39
CA SER A 92 9.14 -10.77 -15.60
C SER A 92 8.96 -9.33 -16.07
N ILE A 93 9.92 -8.89 -16.89
CA ILE A 93 9.95 -7.53 -17.43
C ILE A 93 8.77 -7.25 -18.37
N ASP A 94 8.17 -8.31 -18.93
CA ASP A 94 6.98 -8.22 -19.78
C ASP A 94 5.70 -7.98 -18.97
N THR A 95 5.70 -8.32 -17.68
CA THR A 95 4.54 -8.16 -16.78
C THR A 95 4.65 -6.89 -15.95
N ARG A 96 5.87 -6.56 -15.53
CA ARG A 96 6.16 -5.44 -14.65
C ARG A 96 7.53 -4.84 -14.94
N LYS A 97 7.56 -3.52 -15.06
CA LYS A 97 8.77 -2.70 -15.09
C LYS A 97 8.58 -1.54 -14.13
N SER A 98 9.29 -1.58 -13.01
CA SER A 98 9.31 -0.50 -12.01
C SER A 98 10.53 -0.66 -11.11
N GLY A 99 11.06 0.43 -10.57
CA GLY A 99 11.96 0.40 -9.42
C GLY A 99 11.21 0.06 -8.13
N ARG A 100 11.89 -0.57 -7.17
CA ARG A 100 11.34 -0.94 -5.86
C ARG A 100 12.36 -0.74 -4.76
N VAL A 101 11.88 -0.19 -3.65
CA VAL A 101 12.53 -0.30 -2.34
C VAL A 101 11.62 -1.11 -1.42
N ILE A 102 12.20 -2.07 -0.71
CA ILE A 102 11.54 -2.77 0.39
C ILE A 102 12.06 -2.18 1.69
N PHE A 103 11.14 -1.64 2.49
CA PHE A 103 11.45 -1.06 3.79
C PHE A 103 10.62 -1.75 4.87
N ASP A 104 11.25 -2.71 5.57
CA ASP A 104 10.64 -3.39 6.70
C ASP A 104 10.67 -2.47 7.94
N SER A 105 9.53 -1.89 8.31
CA SER A 105 9.41 -0.92 9.42
C SER A 105 8.06 -1.04 10.14
N PRO A 106 7.98 -1.83 11.22
CA PRO A 106 6.79 -1.89 12.07
C PRO A 106 6.37 -0.51 12.57
N LYS A 107 7.35 0.30 13.01
CA LYS A 107 7.12 1.66 13.53
C LYS A 107 6.40 2.57 12.54
N LEU A 108 6.76 2.56 11.26
CA LEU A 108 6.07 3.36 10.24
C LEU A 108 4.71 2.77 9.87
N ALA A 109 4.62 1.44 9.76
CA ALA A 109 3.36 0.76 9.47
C ALA A 109 2.30 1.07 10.56
N ASP A 110 2.70 1.07 11.83
CA ASP A 110 1.83 1.42 12.96
C ASP A 110 1.38 2.87 12.89
N ARG A 111 2.30 3.83 12.66
CA ARG A 111 1.94 5.25 12.56
C ARG A 111 1.00 5.55 11.39
N ILE A 112 1.23 4.92 10.25
CA ILE A 112 0.33 5.02 9.08
C ILE A 112 -1.04 4.46 9.47
N LEU A 113 -1.09 3.27 10.08
CA LEU A 113 -2.35 2.65 10.51
C LEU A 113 -3.11 3.54 11.49
N GLU A 114 -2.46 4.01 12.57
CA GLU A 114 -3.05 4.87 13.60
C GLU A 114 -3.73 6.08 12.97
N ARG A 115 -3.06 6.75 12.04
CA ARG A 115 -3.61 7.89 11.30
C ARG A 115 -4.76 7.49 10.36
N MET A 116 -4.73 6.29 9.79
CA MET A 116 -5.79 5.77 8.91
C MET A 116 -7.02 5.24 9.65
N MET A 117 -6.91 4.89 10.94
CA MET A 117 -7.96 4.22 11.70
C MET A 117 -9.36 4.87 11.62
N PRO A 118 -9.51 6.21 11.63
CA PRO A 118 -10.82 6.83 11.44
C PRO A 118 -11.48 6.41 10.12
N PHE A 119 -10.73 6.37 9.02
CA PHE A 119 -11.24 5.95 7.71
C PHE A 119 -11.51 4.45 7.66
N MET A 120 -10.68 3.62 8.31
CA MET A 120 -10.92 2.17 8.40
C MET A 120 -12.26 1.86 9.07
N ARG A 121 -12.60 2.60 10.13
CA ARG A 121 -13.88 2.50 10.84
C ARG A 121 -15.04 3.00 10.01
N GLU A 122 -14.88 4.15 9.36
CA GLU A 122 -15.92 4.73 8.50
C GLU A 122 -16.24 3.83 7.30
N CYS A 123 -15.25 3.10 6.79
CA CYS A 123 -15.43 2.09 5.74
C CYS A 123 -15.89 0.71 6.25
N GLU A 124 -16.04 0.52 7.56
CA GLU A 124 -16.33 -0.78 8.19
C GLU A 124 -15.33 -1.90 7.84
N ILE A 125 -14.05 -1.56 7.68
CA ILE A 125 -12.98 -2.52 7.34
C ILE A 125 -12.04 -2.84 8.50
N ASP A 126 -12.25 -2.23 9.67
CA ASP A 126 -11.56 -2.58 10.91
C ASP A 126 -12.18 -3.79 11.63
N ARG A 127 -13.45 -4.12 11.33
CA ARG A 127 -14.17 -5.29 11.83
C ARG A 127 -15.00 -5.92 10.72
N LEU A 128 -14.67 -7.14 10.32
CA LEU A 128 -15.38 -7.89 9.29
C LEU A 128 -16.21 -9.01 9.93
N GLU A 129 -17.52 -8.90 9.79
CA GLU A 129 -18.51 -9.92 10.15
C GLU A 129 -19.48 -10.08 8.98
N ASP A 130 -19.73 -11.31 8.54
CA ASP A 130 -20.63 -11.62 7.42
C ASP A 130 -20.34 -10.85 6.10
N LYS A 131 -19.05 -10.72 5.76
CA LYS A 131 -18.57 -10.08 4.50
C LYS A 131 -17.96 -11.11 3.53
N PRO A 132 -18.75 -12.01 2.90
CA PRO A 132 -18.23 -13.10 2.06
C PRO A 132 -17.47 -12.65 0.81
N MET A 133 -17.76 -11.45 0.30
CA MET A 133 -17.04 -10.86 -0.84
C MET A 133 -15.58 -10.52 -0.52
N VAL A 134 -15.24 -10.38 0.76
CA VAL A 134 -13.88 -10.05 1.23
C VAL A 134 -13.20 -11.28 1.82
N THR A 135 -13.91 -12.00 2.68
CA THR A 135 -13.34 -13.10 3.47
C THR A 135 -13.47 -14.48 2.81
N GLY A 136 -14.26 -14.57 1.74
CA GLY A 136 -14.74 -15.82 1.18
C GLY A 136 -15.89 -16.41 2.01
N LEU A 137 -16.47 -17.53 1.55
CA LEU A 137 -17.63 -18.15 2.19
C LEU A 137 -17.33 -18.84 3.53
N GLY A 138 -16.05 -19.04 3.87
CA GLY A 138 -15.64 -19.80 5.04
C GLY A 138 -15.94 -19.08 6.36
N PRO A 139 -15.33 -17.90 6.61
CA PRO A 139 -15.51 -17.18 7.87
C PRO A 139 -16.97 -16.87 8.23
N PRO A 140 -17.83 -16.38 7.31
CA PRO A 140 -19.25 -16.18 7.61
C PRO A 140 -19.98 -17.46 8.03
N LYS A 141 -19.73 -18.59 7.36
CA LYS A 141 -20.34 -19.89 7.71
C LYS A 141 -19.94 -20.39 9.10
N ARG A 142 -18.77 -19.97 9.62
CA ARG A 142 -18.28 -20.33 10.95
C ARG A 142 -18.66 -19.29 12.01
N GLY A 143 -19.35 -18.22 11.64
CA GLY A 143 -19.64 -17.11 12.56
C GLY A 143 -18.38 -16.39 13.03
N GLU A 144 -17.32 -16.39 12.20
CA GLU A 144 -16.06 -15.72 12.54
C GLU A 144 -16.18 -14.20 12.36
N VAL A 145 -15.63 -13.47 13.31
CA VAL A 145 -15.41 -12.03 13.24
C VAL A 145 -13.92 -11.79 13.11
N LEU A 146 -13.50 -11.13 12.03
CA LEU A 146 -12.11 -10.75 11.83
C LEU A 146 -11.92 -9.29 12.25
N HIS A 147 -10.84 -9.02 12.98
CA HIS A 147 -10.45 -7.69 13.40
C HIS A 147 -9.17 -7.27 12.71
N LEU A 148 -9.11 -6.02 12.26
CA LEU A 148 -7.88 -5.42 11.75
C LEU A 148 -6.83 -5.41 12.86
N SER A 149 -5.76 -6.19 12.66
CA SER A 149 -4.67 -6.29 13.64
C SER A 149 -3.62 -5.20 13.40
N ARG A 150 -3.08 -5.13 12.18
CA ARG A 150 -2.01 -4.20 11.78
C ARG A 150 -1.89 -4.07 10.27
N LEU A 151 -1.05 -3.14 9.83
CA LEU A 151 -0.51 -3.16 8.47
C LEU A 151 0.66 -4.13 8.36
N ASN A 152 0.91 -4.63 7.15
CA ASN A 152 2.11 -5.40 6.87
C ASN A 152 3.33 -4.49 7.04
N GLU A 153 4.28 -4.91 7.87
CA GLU A 153 5.48 -4.16 8.23
C GLU A 153 6.44 -4.01 7.05
N ARG A 154 6.30 -4.85 6.02
CA ARG A 154 7.04 -4.79 4.77
C ARG A 154 6.43 -3.75 3.83
N LEU A 155 6.85 -2.49 3.98
CA LEU A 155 6.47 -1.40 3.11
C LEU A 155 7.16 -1.54 1.75
N ARG A 156 6.40 -1.41 0.66
CA ARG A 156 6.90 -1.57 -0.72
C ARG A 156 6.75 -0.24 -1.45
N PHE A 157 7.86 0.45 -1.63
CA PHE A 157 7.93 1.69 -2.38
C PHE A 157 8.17 1.36 -3.85
N LEU A 158 7.33 1.89 -4.73
CA LEU A 158 7.40 1.61 -6.16
C LEU A 158 7.66 2.93 -6.90
N ARG A 159 8.64 2.91 -7.79
CA ARG A 159 8.99 4.06 -8.64
C ARG A 159 8.81 3.66 -10.09
N TYR A 160 8.09 4.48 -10.83
CA TYR A 160 7.82 4.30 -12.25
C TYR A 160 8.44 5.47 -13.01
N GLU A 161 9.27 5.17 -13.99
CA GLU A 161 9.87 6.14 -14.92
C GLU A 161 9.21 6.05 -16.30
N GLY A 162 9.66 6.87 -17.25
CA GLY A 162 9.08 6.90 -18.60
C GLY A 162 9.05 5.51 -19.27
N GLY A 163 7.84 5.02 -19.58
CA GLY A 163 7.62 3.71 -20.19
C GLY A 163 7.60 2.52 -19.20
N ASP A 164 7.65 2.78 -17.89
CA ASP A 164 7.42 1.76 -16.86
C ASP A 164 5.93 1.44 -16.73
N TYR A 165 5.62 0.21 -16.30
CA TYR A 165 4.25 -0.27 -16.24
C TYR A 165 4.12 -1.45 -15.28
N PHE A 166 2.87 -1.72 -14.88
CA PHE A 166 2.49 -2.99 -14.30
C PHE A 166 1.17 -3.42 -14.96
N ARG A 167 1.17 -4.61 -15.58
CA ARG A 167 -0.03 -5.15 -16.23
C ARG A 167 -1.16 -5.38 -15.22
N PRO A 168 -2.43 -5.42 -15.69
CA PRO A 168 -3.57 -5.78 -14.85
C PRO A 168 -3.32 -7.11 -14.13
N HIS A 169 -3.56 -7.13 -12.83
CA HIS A 169 -3.34 -8.28 -11.96
C HIS A 169 -4.19 -8.16 -10.70
N TRP A 170 -4.24 -9.24 -9.93
CA TRP A 170 -4.78 -9.24 -8.57
C TRP A 170 -3.67 -9.41 -7.56
N ASP A 171 -3.77 -8.69 -6.44
CA ASP A 171 -2.86 -8.88 -5.33
C ASP A 171 -3.12 -10.21 -4.64
N GLY A 172 -2.04 -10.91 -4.30
CA GLY A 172 -2.11 -12.13 -3.50
C GLY A 172 -2.32 -11.82 -2.02
N CYS A 173 -2.94 -12.74 -1.29
CA CYS A 173 -2.98 -12.66 0.17
C CYS A 173 -1.62 -13.05 0.78
N PHE A 174 -1.13 -12.26 1.72
CA PHE A 174 -0.08 -12.63 2.65
C PHE A 174 -0.70 -13.26 3.89
N VAL A 175 -0.14 -14.39 4.34
CA VAL A 175 -0.46 -15.00 5.63
C VAL A 175 0.84 -15.04 6.43
N THR A 176 0.79 -14.64 7.70
CA THR A 176 1.98 -14.69 8.56
C THR A 176 2.48 -16.12 8.74
N PRO A 177 3.79 -16.32 9.03
CA PRO A 177 4.33 -17.67 9.20
C PRO A 177 3.63 -18.51 10.29
N ASP A 178 3.09 -17.86 11.32
CA ASP A 178 2.31 -18.50 12.39
C ASP A 178 0.84 -18.77 12.01
N GLY A 179 0.38 -18.27 10.86
CA GLY A 179 -0.98 -18.44 10.37
C GLY A 179 -2.04 -17.59 11.09
N LEU A 180 -1.65 -16.69 11.99
CA LEU A 180 -2.59 -15.93 12.82
C LEU A 180 -3.16 -14.69 12.11
N GLU A 181 -2.44 -14.14 11.14
CA GLU A 181 -2.85 -12.94 10.41
C GLU A 181 -2.88 -13.18 8.90
N LYS A 182 -3.84 -12.54 8.23
CA LYS A 182 -3.98 -12.58 6.76
C LYS A 182 -4.32 -11.20 6.22
N SER A 183 -3.65 -10.78 5.14
CA SER A 183 -4.01 -9.57 4.41
C SER A 183 -5.27 -9.79 3.57
N LEU A 184 -6.25 -8.89 3.70
CA LEU A 184 -7.51 -8.91 2.95
C LEU A 184 -7.69 -7.68 2.05
N TYR A 185 -7.01 -6.57 2.38
CA TYR A 185 -7.06 -5.32 1.64
C TYR A 185 -5.65 -4.89 1.24
N THR A 186 -5.56 -4.19 0.11
CA THR A 186 -4.35 -3.48 -0.33
C THR A 186 -4.54 -1.98 -0.11
N ILE A 187 -3.49 -1.31 0.38
CA ILE A 187 -3.43 0.15 0.48
C ILE A 187 -2.33 0.65 -0.45
N HIS A 188 -2.69 1.61 -1.29
CA HIS A 188 -1.72 2.35 -2.12
C HIS A 188 -1.62 3.78 -1.64
N LEU A 189 -0.41 4.21 -1.33
CA LEU A 189 -0.08 5.60 -0.99
C LEU A 189 0.65 6.21 -2.20
N TYR A 190 0.04 7.23 -2.80
CA TYR A 190 0.67 8.00 -3.87
C TYR A 190 1.54 9.09 -3.26
N LEU A 191 2.86 8.97 -3.43
CA LEU A 191 3.84 9.82 -2.75
C LEU A 191 4.35 10.97 -3.64
N ASN A 192 4.19 10.86 -4.95
CA ASN A 192 4.62 11.87 -5.92
C ASN A 192 3.52 12.09 -6.97
N GLY A 193 3.29 13.34 -7.36
CA GLY A 193 2.52 13.70 -8.56
C GLY A 193 1.65 14.94 -8.38
N GLU A 194 1.80 15.91 -9.29
CA GLU A 194 0.66 16.68 -9.76
C GLU A 194 -0.16 15.70 -10.62
N GLY A 195 -1.38 15.39 -10.22
CA GLY A 195 -2.31 14.55 -10.98
C GLY A 195 -2.80 15.23 -12.26
N GLY A 196 -1.89 15.76 -13.07
CA GLY A 196 -2.19 16.46 -14.32
C GLY A 196 -2.78 15.49 -15.33
N THR A 197 -4.00 15.80 -15.77
CA THR A 197 -4.71 15.13 -16.86
C THR A 197 -3.87 15.14 -18.14
N GLY A 198 -3.02 14.13 -18.33
CA GLY A 198 -2.20 14.00 -19.54
C GLY A 198 -0.89 13.23 -19.41
N TYR A 199 -0.35 13.06 -18.19
CA TYR A 199 0.86 12.24 -17.96
C TYR A 199 0.45 10.97 -17.22
N GLY A 200 0.77 9.80 -17.80
CA GLY A 200 0.31 8.47 -17.32
C GLY A 200 0.75 8.08 -15.90
N GLY A 201 0.38 6.87 -15.45
CA GLY A 201 0.64 6.37 -14.09
C GLY A 201 -0.61 6.15 -13.22
N VAL A 202 -1.79 6.23 -13.82
CA VAL A 202 -3.09 6.02 -13.16
C VAL A 202 -3.28 4.54 -12.79
N THR A 203 -3.67 4.26 -11.55
CA THR A 203 -4.17 2.94 -11.17
C THR A 203 -5.56 2.74 -11.78
N THR A 204 -5.68 1.73 -12.64
CA THR A 204 -6.93 1.37 -13.30
C THR A 204 -7.42 0.05 -12.75
N SER A 205 -8.64 0.04 -12.21
CA SER A 205 -9.36 -1.20 -11.88
C SER A 205 -10.04 -1.72 -13.15
N TYR A 206 -9.86 -2.99 -13.49
CA TYR A 206 -10.36 -3.62 -14.72
C TYR A 206 -11.40 -4.68 -14.44
#